data_AF-A0A815XCF0-F1
#
_entry.id   AF-A0A815XCF0-F1
#
_cell.length_a   1.000
_cell.length_b   1.000
_cell.length_c   1.000
_cell.angle_alpha   90.00
_cell.angle_beta   90.00
_cell.angle_gamma   90.00
#
_symmetry.space_group_name_H-M   'P 1'
#
loop_
_entity.id
_entity.type
_entity.pdbx_description
1 polymer ?
#
loop_
_entity_poly.entity_id
_entity_poly.type
_entity_poly.pdbx_seq_one_letter_code
_entity_poly.pdbx_strand_id
1 'polypeptide(L)'
;MKKKLRLTKKSQFTSLPLDNERSQYLTRLAAEFLIYNLLPMSLVECPKLQTIFTQIEPSYGLPCRKYMMKTVLEKMYNDTRAQVANELTNTNDWFGCGDHLINLCVQDALKLCEISEALTSIRKVVSRVKNSHLAREHFHQQQFHLNLTERQLLSDVVTRWNSTCYMLERAIDERESVTLCLEEKSFQKHLNQAKLSTGISWDLLTQIKYILKPFETATRELPSESQPTMLKVLSVVTALFNSLEPGPKDSSLEQKVKNTIRSGMER
;
A
#
# COMPACT_ATOMS: atom_id res chain seq x y z
N MET A 1 -72.49 -16.72 15.11
CA MET A 1 -72.16 -15.79 16.22
C MET A 1 -70.65 -15.58 16.27
N LYS A 2 -70.15 -14.43 15.82
CA LYS A 2 -68.71 -14.09 15.84
C LYS A 2 -68.31 -13.66 17.27
N LYS A 3 -67.54 -14.50 17.99
CA LYS A 3 -66.89 -14.09 19.24
C LYS A 3 -65.81 -13.04 18.91
N LYS A 4 -66.06 -11.77 19.22
CA LYS A 4 -65.03 -10.73 19.24
C LYS A 4 -63.96 -11.14 20.27
N LEU A 5 -62.75 -11.46 19.80
CA LEU A 5 -61.57 -11.47 20.66
C LEU A 5 -61.42 -10.07 21.26
N ARG A 6 -61.55 -9.97 22.59
CA ARG A 6 -61.20 -8.75 23.32
C ARG A 6 -59.68 -8.60 23.26
N LEU A 7 -59.21 -7.60 22.53
CA LEU A 7 -57.84 -7.08 22.67
C LEU A 7 -57.69 -6.59 24.13
N THR A 8 -56.88 -7.32 24.91
CA THR A 8 -56.47 -6.92 26.24
C THR A 8 -55.64 -5.63 26.16
N LYS A 9 -55.90 -4.72 27.10
CA LYS A 9 -55.30 -3.38 27.20
C LYS A 9 -53.77 -3.45 27.04
N LYS A 10 -53.20 -2.58 26.18
CA LYS A 10 -51.76 -2.25 26.21
C LYS A 10 -51.42 -1.83 27.65
N SER A 11 -50.63 -2.64 28.35
CA SER A 11 -49.95 -2.17 29.56
C SER A 11 -49.07 -0.99 29.16
N GLN A 12 -49.24 0.15 29.83
CA GLN A 12 -48.36 1.30 29.66
C GLN A 12 -47.00 0.93 30.24
N PHE A 13 -46.09 0.43 29.39
CA PHE A 13 -44.69 0.32 29.75
C PHE A 13 -44.11 1.73 29.80
N THR A 14 -43.58 2.13 30.95
CA THR A 14 -42.81 3.35 31.09
C THR A 14 -41.50 3.19 30.34
N SER A 15 -41.18 4.11 29.42
CA SER A 15 -39.92 4.08 28.68
C SER A 15 -38.73 4.13 29.63
N LEU A 16 -37.80 3.19 29.49
CA LEU A 16 -36.54 3.17 30.21
C LEU A 16 -35.69 4.37 29.75
N PRO A 17 -35.21 5.20 30.69
CA PRO A 17 -34.24 6.25 30.40
C PRO A 17 -32.97 5.69 29.76
N LEU A 18 -32.26 6.49 28.95
CA LEU A 18 -31.03 6.06 28.27
C LEU A 18 -29.86 5.79 29.23
N ASP A 19 -29.87 6.45 30.39
CA ASP A 19 -28.93 6.28 31.49
C ASP A 19 -29.22 5.02 32.34
N ASN A 20 -30.35 4.35 32.14
CA ASN A 20 -30.65 3.08 32.79
C ASN A 20 -29.65 1.98 32.34
N GLU A 21 -29.17 1.16 33.29
CA GLU A 21 -28.19 0.09 33.03
C GLU A 21 -28.63 -0.86 31.91
N ARG A 22 -29.91 -1.25 31.87
CA ARG A 22 -30.47 -2.10 30.82
C ARG A 22 -30.47 -1.40 29.47
N SER A 23 -30.83 -0.11 29.42
CA SER A 23 -30.79 0.70 28.20
C SER A 23 -29.36 0.87 27.68
N GLN A 24 -28.39 1.11 28.57
CA GLN A 24 -26.97 1.21 28.20
C GLN A 24 -26.45 -0.11 27.64
N TYR A 25 -26.80 -1.23 28.26
CA TYR A 25 -26.43 -2.57 27.79
C TYR A 25 -26.98 -2.87 26.39
N LEU A 26 -28.29 -2.65 26.17
CA LEU A 26 -28.93 -2.86 24.87
C LEU A 26 -28.37 -1.93 23.78
N THR A 27 -28.08 -0.68 24.15
CA THR A 27 -27.45 0.31 23.27
C THR A 27 -26.04 -0.14 22.86
N ARG A 28 -25.26 -0.68 23.80
CA ARG A 28 -23.92 -1.21 23.53
C ARG A 28 -23.97 -2.39 22.57
N LEU A 29 -24.87 -3.35 22.79
CA LEU A 29 -25.05 -4.50 21.89
C LEU A 29 -25.45 -4.07 20.48
N ALA A 30 -26.35 -3.08 20.35
CA ALA A 30 -26.73 -2.55 19.05
C ALA A 30 -25.55 -1.85 18.35
N ALA A 31 -24.73 -1.10 19.09
CA ALA A 31 -23.51 -0.49 18.56
C ALA A 31 -22.49 -1.54 18.11
N GLU A 32 -22.24 -2.57 18.92
CA GLU A 32 -21.36 -3.69 18.59
C GLU A 32 -21.82 -4.38 17.30
N PHE A 33 -23.12 -4.71 17.17
CA PHE A 33 -23.66 -5.30 15.95
C PHE A 33 -23.37 -4.46 14.71
N LEU A 34 -23.56 -3.15 14.78
CA LEU A 34 -23.28 -2.25 13.66
C LEU A 34 -21.79 -2.18 13.33
N ILE A 35 -20.92 -2.11 14.35
CA ILE A 35 -19.46 -2.02 14.19
C ILE A 35 -18.89 -3.32 13.62
N TYR A 36 -19.23 -4.48 14.20
CA TYR A 36 -18.72 -5.79 13.76
C TYR A 36 -19.12 -6.12 12.32
N ASN A 37 -20.27 -5.63 11.87
CA ASN A 37 -20.77 -5.86 10.51
C ASN A 37 -20.49 -4.69 9.55
N LEU A 38 -19.72 -3.68 9.99
CA LEU A 38 -19.39 -2.48 9.20
C LEU A 38 -20.62 -1.76 8.62
N LEU A 39 -21.70 -1.73 9.38
CA LEU A 39 -22.98 -1.17 8.95
C LEU A 39 -23.09 0.33 9.27
N PRO A 40 -23.83 1.12 8.45
CA PRO A 40 -24.03 2.53 8.72
C PRO A 40 -24.76 2.79 10.03
N MET A 41 -24.26 3.73 10.83
CA MET A 41 -24.89 4.15 12.09
C MET A 41 -26.31 4.72 11.92
N SER A 42 -26.73 5.12 10.72
CA SER A 42 -28.11 5.53 10.43
C SER A 42 -29.13 4.38 10.54
N LEU A 43 -28.69 3.12 10.56
CA LEU A 43 -29.62 1.99 10.70
C LEU A 43 -30.42 2.03 12.00
N VAL A 44 -29.92 2.67 13.06
CA VAL A 44 -30.67 2.86 14.31
C VAL A 44 -31.93 3.70 14.16
N GLU A 45 -32.02 4.49 13.09
CA GLU A 45 -33.18 5.31 12.74
C GLU A 45 -34.09 4.61 11.72
N CYS A 46 -33.75 3.39 11.28
CA CYS A 46 -34.58 2.61 10.39
C CYS A 46 -35.89 2.21 11.10
N PRO A 47 -37.08 2.57 10.55
CA PRO A 47 -38.36 2.28 11.19
C PRO A 47 -38.59 0.78 11.46
N LYS A 48 -38.10 -0.08 10.56
CA LYS A 48 -38.23 -1.53 10.71
C LYS A 48 -37.38 -2.06 11.85
N LEU A 49 -36.15 -1.55 12.00
CA LEU A 49 -35.25 -1.93 13.09
C LEU A 49 -35.82 -1.45 14.43
N GLN A 50 -36.30 -0.20 14.50
CA GLN A 50 -36.97 0.32 15.69
C GLN A 50 -38.19 -0.53 16.08
N THR A 51 -39.01 -0.91 15.11
CA THR A 51 -40.15 -1.81 15.35
C THR A 51 -39.70 -3.14 15.95
N ILE A 52 -38.62 -3.74 15.44
CA ILE A 52 -38.06 -4.98 15.99
C ILE A 52 -37.65 -4.79 17.45
N PHE A 53 -36.89 -3.74 17.76
CA PHE A 53 -36.47 -3.45 19.14
C PHE A 53 -37.67 -3.20 20.06
N THR A 54 -38.71 -2.50 19.61
CA THR A 54 -39.94 -2.29 20.39
C THR A 54 -40.74 -3.59 20.61
N GLN A 55 -40.69 -4.56 19.68
CA GLN A 55 -41.34 -5.86 19.89
C GLN A 55 -40.56 -6.74 20.87
N ILE A 56 -39.22 -6.63 20.87
CA ILE A 56 -38.35 -7.44 21.73
C ILE A 56 -38.32 -6.87 23.17
N GLU A 57 -38.13 -5.55 23.30
CA GLU A 57 -38.06 -4.84 24.57
C GLU A 57 -38.91 -3.56 24.47
N PRO A 58 -40.23 -3.63 24.79
CA PRO A 58 -41.15 -2.50 24.62
C PRO A 58 -40.78 -1.25 25.42
N SER A 59 -40.03 -1.42 26.51
CA SER A 59 -39.59 -0.33 27.37
C SER A 59 -38.34 0.38 26.85
N TYR A 60 -37.64 -0.16 25.84
CA TYR A 60 -36.39 0.39 25.32
C TYR A 60 -36.58 1.07 23.97
N GLY A 61 -36.08 2.31 23.86
CA GLY A 61 -35.98 3.05 22.60
C GLY A 61 -34.54 3.06 22.08
N LEU A 62 -34.34 2.62 20.84
CA LEU A 62 -33.03 2.67 20.20
C LEU A 62 -32.57 4.13 20.01
N PRO A 63 -31.35 4.52 20.43
CA PRO A 63 -30.91 5.90 20.34
C PRO A 63 -30.78 6.40 18.91
N CYS A 64 -30.88 7.72 18.74
CA CYS A 64 -30.64 8.34 17.44
C CYS A 64 -29.17 8.23 17.01
N ARG A 65 -28.93 8.35 15.70
CA ARG A 65 -27.59 8.27 15.10
C ARG A 65 -26.63 9.23 15.78
N LYS A 66 -27.07 10.45 16.09
CA LYS A 66 -26.22 11.47 16.73
C LYS A 66 -25.70 11.00 18.09
N TYR A 67 -26.53 10.36 18.90
CA TYR A 67 -26.13 9.82 20.20
C TYR A 67 -25.22 8.59 20.04
N MET A 68 -25.55 7.68 19.12
CA MET A 68 -24.70 6.53 18.79
C MET A 68 -23.30 6.95 18.36
N MET A 69 -23.18 7.98 17.52
CA MET A 69 -21.89 8.48 17.05
C MET A 69 -21.12 9.24 18.13
N LYS A 70 -21.76 10.23 18.78
CA LYS A 70 -21.05 11.17 19.66
C LYS A 70 -20.84 10.67 21.08
N THR A 71 -21.53 9.63 21.49
CA THR A 71 -21.47 9.16 22.89
C THR A 71 -21.03 7.72 22.92
N VAL A 72 -21.77 6.83 22.26
CA VAL A 72 -21.51 5.39 22.34
C VAL A 72 -20.21 5.03 21.61
N LEU A 73 -20.06 5.46 20.35
CA LEU A 73 -18.88 5.16 19.55
C LEU A 73 -17.63 5.86 20.08
N GLU A 74 -17.72 7.13 20.48
CA GLU A 74 -16.59 7.85 21.09
C GLU A 74 -16.11 7.14 22.36
N LYS A 75 -17.03 6.70 23.23
CA LYS A 75 -16.69 5.93 24.42
C LYS A 75 -16.02 4.59 24.07
N MET A 76 -16.63 3.79 23.20
CA MET A 76 -16.09 2.48 22.79
C MET A 76 -14.71 2.61 22.12
N TYR A 77 -14.49 3.65 21.32
CA TYR A 77 -13.20 3.95 20.73
C TYR A 77 -12.15 4.26 21.80
N ASN A 78 -12.48 5.13 22.75
CA ASN A 78 -11.55 5.51 23.82
C ASN A 78 -11.24 4.34 24.75
N ASP A 79 -12.23 3.50 25.08
CA ASP A 79 -12.05 2.28 25.87
C ASP A 79 -11.12 1.29 25.15
N THR A 80 -11.36 1.06 23.85
CA THR A 80 -10.51 0.19 23.02
C THR A 80 -9.10 0.75 22.91
N ARG A 81 -8.96 2.06 22.68
CA ARG A 81 -7.65 2.74 22.61
C ARG A 81 -6.89 2.62 23.92
N ALA A 82 -7.56 2.79 25.06
CA ALA A 82 -6.94 2.65 26.37
C ALA A 82 -6.50 1.20 26.63
N GLN A 83 -7.32 0.22 26.24
CA GLN A 83 -6.96 -1.19 26.32
C GLN A 83 -5.73 -1.50 25.47
N VAL A 84 -5.73 -1.11 24.18
CA VAL A 84 -4.59 -1.29 23.28
C VAL A 84 -3.36 -0.57 23.83
N ALA A 85 -3.50 0.65 24.34
CA ALA A 85 -2.38 1.37 24.95
C ALA A 85 -1.80 0.61 26.16
N ASN A 86 -2.65 0.10 27.07
CA ASN A 86 -2.20 -0.71 28.20
C ASN A 86 -1.52 -2.01 27.76
N GLU A 87 -2.06 -2.71 26.76
CA GLU A 87 -1.43 -3.91 26.20
C GLU A 87 -0.06 -3.59 25.59
N LEU A 88 0.08 -2.42 24.93
CA LEU A 88 1.34 -1.96 24.34
C LEU A 88 2.34 -1.38 25.36
N THR A 89 1.91 -0.94 26.55
CA THR A 89 2.85 -0.40 27.57
C THR A 89 3.88 -1.42 28.05
N ASN A 90 3.62 -2.72 27.88
CA ASN A 90 4.54 -3.80 28.24
C ASN A 90 5.37 -4.31 27.04
N THR A 91 5.19 -3.75 25.84
CA THR A 91 5.96 -4.11 24.65
C THR A 91 6.99 -3.02 24.37
N ASN A 92 8.21 -3.19 24.88
CA ASN A 92 9.33 -2.27 24.63
C ASN A 92 10.01 -2.49 23.27
N ASP A 93 9.67 -3.57 22.58
CA ASP A 93 10.32 -3.93 21.32
C ASP A 93 9.46 -3.46 20.14
N TRP A 94 9.63 -2.19 19.75
CA TRP A 94 9.19 -1.73 18.44
C TRP A 94 10.10 -2.36 17.38
N PHE A 95 9.70 -3.50 16.84
CA PHE A 95 10.27 -4.03 15.61
C PHE A 95 9.76 -3.14 14.48
N GLY A 96 10.59 -2.21 14.00
CA GLY A 96 10.22 -1.32 12.90
C GLY A 96 9.64 -2.06 11.69
N CYS A 97 8.95 -1.33 10.81
CA CYS A 97 8.35 -1.95 9.63
C CYS A 97 9.45 -2.48 8.68
N GLY A 98 9.49 -3.80 8.46
CA GLY A 98 10.47 -4.44 7.57
C GLY A 98 10.44 -3.88 6.16
N ASP A 99 9.26 -3.56 5.62
CA ASP A 99 9.13 -2.90 4.31
C ASP A 99 9.70 -1.49 4.31
N HIS A 100 9.57 -0.78 5.43
CA HIS A 100 10.17 0.54 5.59
C HIS A 100 11.69 0.47 5.65
N LEU A 101 12.24 -0.48 6.40
CA LEU A 101 13.68 -0.73 6.49
C LEU A 101 14.25 -1.08 5.12
N ILE A 102 13.65 -2.05 4.41
CA ILE A 102 14.05 -2.42 3.05
C ILE A 102 14.01 -1.19 2.13
N ASN A 103 12.95 -0.38 2.20
CA ASN A 103 12.86 0.83 1.40
C ASN A 103 14.01 1.81 1.70
N LEU A 104 14.33 2.08 2.97
CA LEU A 104 15.43 2.97 3.32
C LEU A 104 16.78 2.46 2.79
N CYS A 105 17.09 1.18 3.01
CA CYS A 105 18.38 0.61 2.62
C CYS A 105 18.56 0.57 1.09
N VAL A 106 17.52 0.17 0.36
CA VAL A 106 17.57 0.17 -1.12
C VAL A 106 17.69 1.60 -1.64
N GLN A 107 16.96 2.56 -1.07
CA GLN A 107 17.06 3.97 -1.47
C GLN A 107 18.46 4.54 -1.25
N ASP A 108 19.13 4.18 -0.15
CA ASP A 108 20.51 4.60 0.08
C ASP A 108 21.47 4.00 -0.96
N ALA A 109 21.28 2.74 -1.36
CA ALA A 109 22.05 2.14 -2.45
C ALA A 109 21.79 2.80 -3.81
N LEU A 110 20.54 3.18 -4.12
CA LEU A 110 20.19 3.85 -5.38
C LEU A 110 20.80 5.26 -5.50
N LYS A 111 21.27 5.85 -4.39
CA LYS A 111 21.96 7.15 -4.38
C LYS A 111 23.45 7.05 -4.73
N LEU A 112 24.03 5.85 -4.82
CA LEU A 112 25.42 5.68 -5.27
C LEU A 112 25.59 6.36 -6.64
N CYS A 113 26.65 7.16 -6.79
CA CYS A 113 26.83 8.08 -7.92
C CYS A 113 26.63 7.39 -9.28
N GLU A 114 27.29 6.25 -9.47
CA GLU A 114 27.24 5.42 -10.69
C GLU A 114 25.79 4.97 -11.01
N ILE A 115 25.02 4.58 -10.00
CA ILE A 115 23.62 4.13 -10.13
C ILE A 115 22.70 5.33 -10.39
N SER A 116 22.85 6.39 -9.60
CA SER A 116 22.02 7.59 -9.68
C SER A 116 22.15 8.26 -11.05
N GLU A 117 23.35 8.32 -11.61
CA GLU A 117 23.60 8.83 -12.97
C GLU A 117 22.92 7.97 -14.03
N ALA A 118 23.07 6.64 -13.97
CA ALA A 118 22.43 5.71 -14.90
C ALA A 118 20.89 5.80 -14.83
N LEU A 119 20.33 5.83 -13.63
CA LEU A 119 18.89 6.01 -13.40
C LEU A 119 18.40 7.35 -13.94
N THR A 120 19.17 8.42 -13.73
CA THR A 120 18.83 9.74 -14.25
C THR A 120 18.78 9.74 -15.77
N SER A 121 19.73 9.10 -16.45
CA SER A 121 19.76 8.96 -17.91
C SER A 121 18.51 8.26 -18.44
N ILE A 122 18.13 7.11 -17.87
CA ILE A 122 16.94 6.40 -18.34
C ILE A 122 15.63 7.14 -18.00
N ARG A 123 15.52 7.75 -16.82
CA ARG A 123 14.34 8.56 -16.43
C ARG A 123 14.09 9.70 -17.41
N LYS A 124 15.16 10.34 -17.91
CA LYS A 124 15.06 11.41 -18.90
C LYS A 124 14.43 10.92 -20.21
N VAL A 125 14.86 9.75 -20.70
CA VAL A 125 14.29 9.14 -21.91
C VAL A 125 12.84 8.74 -21.71
N VAL A 126 12.54 8.04 -20.61
CA VAL A 126 11.17 7.65 -20.25
C VAL A 126 10.26 8.89 -20.15
N SER A 127 10.71 9.94 -19.45
CA SER A 127 9.97 11.19 -19.30
C SER A 127 9.70 11.84 -20.67
N ARG A 128 10.69 11.85 -21.57
CA ARG A 128 10.53 12.42 -22.90
C ARG A 128 9.50 11.66 -23.74
N VAL A 129 9.60 10.34 -23.78
CA VAL A 129 8.66 9.48 -24.52
C VAL A 129 7.24 9.66 -23.98
N LYS A 130 7.05 9.75 -22.66
CA LYS A 130 5.71 9.93 -22.09
C LYS A 130 5.12 11.32 -22.30
N ASN A 131 5.93 12.36 -22.20
CA ASN A 131 5.45 13.75 -22.19
C ASN A 131 5.39 14.39 -23.57
N SER A 132 5.86 13.71 -24.63
CA SER A 132 5.83 14.24 -25.98
C SER A 132 5.11 13.31 -26.93
N HIS A 133 4.06 13.83 -27.57
CA HIS A 133 3.29 13.08 -28.55
C HIS A 133 4.16 12.55 -29.69
N LEU A 134 5.01 13.42 -30.28
CA LEU A 134 5.93 13.03 -31.36
C LEU A 134 6.92 11.95 -30.91
N ALA A 135 7.50 12.08 -29.71
CA ALA A 135 8.45 11.10 -29.19
C ALA A 135 7.78 9.74 -28.92
N ARG A 136 6.54 9.77 -28.42
CA ARG A 136 5.72 8.58 -28.19
C ARG A 136 5.34 7.88 -29.49
N GLU A 137 4.89 8.65 -30.47
CA GLU A 137 4.53 8.11 -31.79
C GLU A 137 5.73 7.48 -32.47
N HIS A 138 6.90 8.15 -32.43
CA HIS A 138 8.13 7.57 -32.96
C HIS A 138 8.52 6.27 -32.24
N PHE A 139 8.41 6.24 -30.91
CA PHE A 139 8.65 5.02 -30.14
C PHE A 139 7.73 3.86 -30.55
N HIS A 140 6.44 4.13 -30.75
CA HIS A 140 5.49 3.13 -31.26
C HIS A 140 5.80 2.68 -32.69
N GLN A 141 6.27 3.58 -33.55
CA GLN A 141 6.74 3.21 -34.90
C GLN A 141 7.94 2.26 -34.83
N GLN A 142 8.89 2.48 -33.91
CA GLN A 142 10.02 1.56 -33.73
C GLN A 142 9.57 0.20 -33.19
N GLN A 143 8.62 0.16 -32.24
CA GLN A 143 8.02 -1.10 -31.79
C GLN A 143 7.34 -1.85 -32.95
N PHE A 144 6.61 -1.13 -33.80
CA PHE A 144 5.96 -1.71 -34.98
C PHE A 144 6.97 -2.29 -35.97
N HIS A 145 8.03 -1.55 -36.31
CA HIS A 145 9.08 -2.05 -37.22
C HIS A 145 9.80 -3.29 -36.69
N LEU A 146 9.96 -3.41 -35.37
CA LEU A 146 10.54 -4.57 -34.70
C LEU A 146 9.55 -5.73 -34.49
N ASN A 147 8.29 -5.59 -34.92
CA ASN A 147 7.20 -6.53 -34.65
C ASN A 147 7.00 -6.81 -33.15
N LEU A 148 7.25 -5.81 -32.30
CA LEU A 148 7.04 -5.89 -30.86
C LEU A 148 5.59 -5.55 -30.50
N THR A 149 5.13 -6.04 -29.35
CA THR A 149 3.83 -5.62 -28.80
C THR A 149 3.91 -4.15 -28.40
N GLU A 150 2.94 -3.35 -28.84
CA GLU A 150 2.85 -1.94 -28.45
C GLU A 150 2.67 -1.82 -26.93
N ARG A 151 3.63 -1.15 -26.28
CA ARG A 151 3.65 -0.97 -24.82
C ARG A 151 4.19 0.40 -24.49
N GLN A 152 3.71 1.00 -23.41
CA GLN A 152 4.28 2.26 -22.90
C GLN A 152 5.44 2.00 -21.94
N LEU A 153 6.40 2.93 -21.91
CA LEU A 153 7.43 2.97 -20.87
C LEU A 153 6.81 3.36 -19.51
N LEU A 154 7.38 2.81 -18.43
CA LEU A 154 6.94 3.07 -17.06
C LEU A 154 7.81 4.15 -16.41
N SER A 155 7.20 5.08 -15.69
CA SER A 155 7.92 6.04 -14.85
C SER A 155 8.06 5.50 -13.43
N ASP A 156 9.17 5.80 -12.77
CA ASP A 156 9.31 5.52 -11.35
C ASP A 156 8.77 6.66 -10.47
N VAL A 157 8.46 6.30 -9.23
CA VAL A 157 8.26 7.20 -8.10
C VAL A 157 9.53 7.11 -7.27
N VAL A 158 10.37 8.15 -7.35
CA VAL A 158 11.72 8.14 -6.77
C VAL A 158 11.74 7.73 -5.30
N THR A 159 10.70 8.05 -4.52
CA THR A 159 10.59 7.68 -3.09
C THR A 159 10.19 6.22 -2.84
N ARG A 160 9.80 5.45 -3.86
CA ARG A 160 9.40 4.03 -3.78
C ARG A 160 10.23 3.18 -4.74
N TRP A 161 11.27 2.53 -4.22
CA TRP A 161 12.25 1.81 -5.03
C TRP A 161 11.65 0.69 -5.91
N ASN A 162 10.53 0.06 -5.51
CA ASN A 162 9.83 -0.94 -6.33
C ASN A 162 9.48 -0.40 -7.72
N SER A 163 9.05 0.86 -7.80
CA SER A 163 8.71 1.49 -9.07
C SER A 163 9.95 1.73 -9.95
N THR A 164 11.13 1.91 -9.35
CA THR A 164 12.41 1.93 -10.08
C THR A 164 12.69 0.58 -10.71
N CYS A 165 12.48 -0.52 -9.98
CA CYS A 165 12.64 -1.88 -10.51
C CYS A 165 11.74 -2.11 -11.74
N TYR A 166 10.45 -1.75 -11.64
CA TYR A 166 9.51 -1.91 -12.76
C TYR A 166 9.82 -1.02 -13.97
N MET A 167 10.29 0.21 -13.73
CA MET A 167 10.77 1.08 -14.81
C MET A 167 11.95 0.44 -15.55
N LEU A 168 12.93 -0.09 -14.80
CA LEU A 168 14.09 -0.76 -15.38
C LEU A 168 13.70 -2.02 -16.14
N GLU A 169 12.85 -2.87 -15.56
CA GLU A 169 12.31 -4.06 -16.23
C GLU A 169 11.68 -3.70 -17.58
N ARG A 170 10.76 -2.73 -17.60
CA ARG A 170 10.12 -2.29 -18.85
C ARG A 170 11.12 -1.70 -19.84
N ALA A 171 12.03 -0.84 -19.38
CA ALA A 171 12.99 -0.17 -20.26
C ALA A 171 13.98 -1.17 -20.89
N ILE A 172 14.39 -2.20 -20.15
CA ILE A 172 15.28 -3.25 -20.64
C ILE A 172 14.57 -4.16 -21.63
N ASP A 173 13.30 -4.53 -21.36
CA ASP A 173 12.50 -5.32 -22.30
C ASP A 173 12.28 -4.58 -23.64
N GLU A 174 12.19 -3.24 -23.58
CA GLU A 174 12.06 -2.35 -24.74
C GLU A 174 13.41 -1.78 -25.21
N ARG A 175 14.55 -2.40 -24.86
CA ARG A 175 15.88 -1.88 -25.14
C ARG A 175 16.09 -1.55 -26.62
N GLU A 176 15.66 -2.43 -27.51
CA GLU A 176 15.87 -2.28 -28.96
C GLU A 176 15.11 -1.09 -29.51
N SER A 177 13.82 -0.97 -29.17
CA SER A 177 12.96 0.16 -29.59
C SER A 177 13.47 1.49 -29.01
N VAL A 178 13.91 1.51 -27.76
CA VAL A 178 14.52 2.69 -27.13
C VAL A 178 15.85 3.08 -27.81
N THR A 179 16.70 2.09 -28.12
CA THR A 179 18.00 2.35 -28.75
C THR A 179 17.84 2.93 -30.16
N LEU A 180 16.95 2.36 -30.97
CA LEU A 180 16.64 2.89 -32.31
C LEU A 180 16.06 4.31 -32.24
N CYS A 181 15.22 4.60 -31.24
CA CYS A 181 14.75 5.97 -31.02
C CYS A 181 15.90 6.93 -30.73
N LEU A 182 16.89 6.50 -29.94
CA LEU A 182 18.04 7.35 -29.59
C LEU A 182 18.99 7.60 -30.75
N GLU A 183 19.05 6.72 -31.74
CA GLU A 183 19.87 6.89 -32.95
C GLU A 183 19.26 7.88 -33.96
N GLU A 184 17.94 8.10 -33.85
CA GLU A 184 17.21 8.91 -34.80
C GLU A 184 17.42 10.42 -34.57
N LYS A 185 17.83 11.15 -35.62
CA LYS A 185 18.24 12.56 -35.52
C LYS A 185 17.12 13.49 -35.03
N SER A 186 15.87 13.19 -35.38
CA SER A 186 14.73 14.01 -34.96
C SER A 186 14.47 13.86 -33.45
N PHE A 187 14.57 12.63 -32.93
CA PHE A 187 14.52 12.33 -31.51
C PHE A 187 15.69 12.96 -30.74
N GLN A 188 16.92 12.83 -31.24
CA GLN A 188 18.12 13.46 -30.64
C GLN A 188 18.03 14.98 -30.60
N LYS A 189 17.53 15.64 -31.66
CA LYS A 189 17.34 17.09 -31.67
C LYS A 189 16.44 17.55 -30.51
N HIS A 190 15.39 16.79 -30.22
CA HIS A 190 14.49 17.06 -29.10
C HIS A 190 15.12 16.74 -27.73
N LEU A 191 15.98 15.73 -27.63
CA LEU A 191 16.72 15.42 -26.40
C LEU A 191 17.82 16.45 -26.09
N ASN A 192 18.55 16.90 -27.12
CA ASN A 192 19.66 17.84 -26.99
C ASN A 192 19.18 19.24 -26.58
N GLN A 193 17.98 19.66 -27.02
CA GLN A 193 17.33 20.87 -26.53
C GLN A 193 17.10 20.85 -25.00
N ALA A 194 16.99 19.66 -24.41
CA ALA A 194 16.87 19.47 -22.96
C ALA A 194 18.23 19.24 -22.25
N LYS A 195 19.37 19.41 -22.93
CA LYS A 195 20.74 19.22 -22.39
C LYS A 195 20.95 17.85 -21.72
N LEU A 196 20.49 16.78 -22.36
CA LEU A 196 20.54 15.43 -21.82
C LEU A 196 21.78 14.70 -22.36
N SER A 197 22.67 14.21 -21.48
CA SER A 197 23.67 13.20 -21.87
C SER A 197 22.96 11.86 -22.09
N THR A 198 23.16 11.26 -23.25
CA THR A 198 22.37 10.13 -23.77
C THR A 198 23.06 8.77 -23.69
N GLY A 199 24.21 8.68 -23.00
CA GLY A 199 24.88 7.41 -22.76
C GLY A 199 24.07 6.54 -21.80
N ILE A 200 23.19 5.69 -22.35
CA ILE A 200 22.55 4.63 -21.57
C ILE A 200 23.49 3.44 -21.53
N SER A 201 24.02 3.15 -20.35
CA SER A 201 24.72 1.88 -20.11
C SER A 201 23.69 0.80 -19.79
N TRP A 202 23.24 0.10 -20.82
CA TRP A 202 22.27 -1.01 -20.68
C TRP A 202 22.78 -2.12 -19.77
N ASP A 203 24.09 -2.40 -19.79
CA ASP A 203 24.72 -3.40 -18.94
C ASP A 203 24.62 -3.01 -17.46
N LEU A 204 24.88 -1.73 -17.14
CA LEU A 204 24.73 -1.20 -15.79
C LEU A 204 23.26 -1.22 -15.32
N LEU A 205 22.31 -0.84 -16.18
CA LEU A 205 20.88 -0.92 -15.85
C LEU A 205 20.44 -2.36 -15.58
N THR A 206 20.95 -3.31 -16.36
CA THR A 206 20.67 -4.75 -16.20
C THR A 206 21.24 -5.26 -14.88
N GLN A 207 22.46 -4.84 -14.53
CA GLN A 207 23.07 -5.15 -13.24
C GLN A 207 22.26 -4.56 -12.08
N ILE A 208 21.84 -3.30 -12.16
CA ILE A 208 20.99 -2.66 -11.14
C ILE A 208 19.67 -3.45 -10.98
N LYS A 209 18.99 -3.82 -12.08
CA LYS A 209 17.77 -4.65 -12.04
C LYS A 209 18.03 -5.97 -11.31
N TYR A 210 19.13 -6.66 -11.63
CA TYR A 210 19.47 -7.93 -11.00
C TYR A 210 19.64 -7.78 -9.47
N ILE A 211 20.31 -6.71 -9.03
CA ILE A 211 20.51 -6.42 -7.60
C ILE A 211 19.17 -6.11 -6.90
N LEU A 212 18.24 -5.43 -7.57
CA LEU A 212 16.93 -5.08 -6.98
C LEU A 212 15.95 -6.25 -6.90
N LYS A 213 16.12 -7.31 -7.71
CA LYS A 213 15.14 -8.39 -7.84
C LYS A 213 14.88 -9.21 -6.56
N PRO A 214 15.90 -9.54 -5.74
CA PRO A 214 15.68 -10.21 -4.45
C PRO A 214 14.82 -9.39 -3.50
N PHE A 215 15.02 -8.06 -3.47
CA PHE A 215 14.22 -7.16 -2.65
C PHE A 215 12.77 -7.12 -3.14
N GLU A 216 12.54 -7.15 -4.46
CA GLU A 216 11.17 -7.11 -5.04
C GLU A 216 10.40 -8.35 -4.65
N THR A 217 11.08 -9.50 -4.71
CA THR A 217 10.52 -10.77 -4.26
C THR A 217 10.22 -10.71 -2.76
N ALA A 218 11.15 -10.22 -1.92
CA ALA A 218 10.95 -10.11 -0.49
C ALA A 218 9.76 -9.20 -0.12
N THR A 219 9.69 -7.99 -0.68
CA THR A 219 8.62 -7.02 -0.41
C THR A 219 7.28 -7.41 -1.02
N ARG A 220 7.23 -8.34 -1.99
CA ARG A 220 5.97 -8.92 -2.46
C ARG A 220 5.40 -9.97 -1.50
N GLU A 221 6.26 -10.66 -0.76
CA GLU A 221 5.87 -11.75 0.16
C GLU A 221 5.60 -11.27 1.61
N LEU A 222 6.13 -10.09 1.99
CA LEU A 222 5.95 -9.49 3.32
C LEU A 222 4.54 -8.96 3.62
N PRO A 223 3.77 -8.39 2.66
CA PRO A 223 2.40 -7.98 2.87
C PRO A 223 1.46 -9.16 2.59
N SER A 224 0.96 -9.79 3.65
CA SER A 224 -0.30 -10.55 3.55
C SER A 224 -1.23 -10.12 4.68
N GLU A 225 -2.25 -9.34 4.36
CA GLU A 225 -3.31 -8.93 5.31
C GLU A 225 -4.08 -10.15 5.89
N SER A 226 -3.91 -11.33 5.28
CA SER A 226 -4.61 -12.57 5.62
C SER A 226 -3.84 -13.53 6.54
N GLN A 227 -2.55 -13.28 6.85
CA GLN A 227 -1.76 -14.14 7.73
C GLN A 227 -0.77 -13.34 8.61
N PRO A 228 -0.44 -13.81 9.84
CA PRO A 228 0.60 -13.22 10.64
C PRO A 228 1.95 -13.23 9.89
N THR A 229 2.41 -12.06 9.46
CA THR A 229 3.65 -11.90 8.68
C THR A 229 4.88 -11.80 9.55
N MET A 230 4.74 -11.53 10.86
CA MET A 230 5.88 -11.40 11.79
C MET A 230 6.78 -12.65 11.81
N LEU A 231 6.22 -13.86 11.68
CA LEU A 231 7.00 -15.10 11.56
C LEU A 231 7.76 -15.19 10.22
N LYS A 232 7.24 -14.58 9.16
CA LYS A 232 7.88 -14.51 7.84
C LYS A 232 8.98 -13.45 7.81
N VAL A 233 8.83 -12.35 8.54
CA VAL A 233 9.80 -11.24 8.57
C VAL A 233 11.20 -11.76 8.87
N LEU A 234 11.39 -12.56 9.92
CA LEU A 234 12.71 -13.10 10.24
C LEU A 234 13.27 -13.95 9.10
N SER A 235 12.47 -14.89 8.56
CA SER A 235 12.91 -15.76 7.46
C SER A 235 13.25 -14.99 6.17
N VAL A 236 12.45 -13.99 5.81
CA VAL A 236 12.63 -13.18 4.61
C VAL A 236 13.83 -12.25 4.76
N VAL A 237 13.95 -11.59 5.91
CA VAL A 237 15.08 -10.71 6.22
C VAL A 237 16.38 -11.52 6.28
N THR A 238 16.41 -12.67 6.94
CA THR A 238 17.59 -13.56 6.98
C THR A 238 17.94 -14.11 5.59
N ALA A 239 16.97 -14.55 4.80
CA ALA A 239 17.23 -15.00 3.42
C ALA A 239 17.80 -13.87 2.56
N LEU A 240 17.28 -12.65 2.73
CA LEU A 240 17.77 -11.47 2.05
C LEU A 240 19.19 -11.11 2.53
N PHE A 241 19.50 -11.20 3.82
CA PHE A 241 20.86 -11.04 4.35
C PHE A 241 21.85 -12.03 3.74
N ASN A 242 21.48 -13.30 3.65
CA ASN A 242 22.33 -14.33 3.05
C ASN A 242 22.55 -14.05 1.54
N SER A 243 21.53 -13.55 0.84
CA SER A 243 21.67 -13.16 -0.57
C SER A 243 22.58 -11.95 -0.81
N LEU A 244 22.78 -11.12 0.23
CA LEU A 244 23.62 -9.93 0.22
C LEU A 244 25.05 -10.18 0.69
N GLU A 245 25.43 -11.43 1.00
CA GLU A 245 26.83 -11.74 1.28
C GLU A 245 27.69 -11.47 0.04
N PRO A 246 28.82 -10.74 0.17
CA PRO A 246 29.73 -10.49 -0.94
C PRO A 246 30.27 -11.81 -1.49
N GLY A 247 29.89 -12.14 -2.71
CA GLY A 247 30.39 -13.31 -3.42
C GLY A 247 31.76 -13.03 -4.03
N PRO A 248 32.63 -14.04 -4.18
CA PRO A 248 33.94 -13.88 -4.83
C PRO A 248 33.84 -13.53 -6.33
N LYS A 249 32.63 -13.60 -6.92
CA LYS A 249 32.34 -13.27 -8.32
C LYS A 249 31.61 -11.93 -8.48
N ASP A 250 31.31 -11.24 -7.38
CA ASP A 250 30.56 -10.00 -7.41
C ASP A 250 31.38 -8.89 -8.09
N SER A 251 30.71 -8.07 -8.89
CA SER A 251 31.33 -6.87 -9.44
C SER A 251 31.67 -5.86 -8.34
N SER A 252 32.58 -4.93 -8.62
CA SER A 252 32.89 -3.81 -7.71
C SER A 252 31.63 -3.03 -7.29
N LEU A 253 30.68 -2.86 -8.21
CA LEU A 253 29.41 -2.19 -7.91
C LEU A 253 28.50 -3.03 -7.01
N GLU A 254 28.39 -4.34 -7.28
CA GLU A 254 27.60 -5.26 -6.45
C GLU A 254 28.10 -5.29 -5.02
N GLN A 255 29.42 -5.31 -4.82
CA GLN A 255 30.03 -5.21 -3.48
C GLN A 255 29.69 -3.88 -2.80
N LYS A 256 29.82 -2.75 -3.50
CA LYS A 256 29.45 -1.43 -2.94
C LYS A 256 27.98 -1.35 -2.55
N VAL A 257 27.08 -1.88 -3.38
CA VAL A 257 25.64 -1.91 -3.11
C VAL A 257 25.34 -2.80 -1.90
N LYS A 258 25.85 -4.04 -1.89
CA LYS A 258 25.68 -4.98 -0.77
C LYS A 258 26.16 -4.38 0.55
N ASN A 259 27.34 -3.75 0.56
CA ASN A 259 27.89 -3.10 1.75
C ASN A 259 27.04 -1.91 2.21
N THR A 260 26.54 -1.09 1.27
CA THR A 260 25.68 0.06 1.57
C THR A 260 24.37 -0.41 2.22
N ILE A 261 23.72 -1.41 1.63
CA ILE A 261 22.45 -1.96 2.14
C ILE A 261 22.67 -2.57 3.53
N ARG A 262 23.75 -3.32 3.72
CA ARG A 262 24.10 -3.92 5.02
C ARG A 262 24.27 -2.86 6.11
N SER A 263 25.04 -1.81 5.83
CA SER A 263 25.24 -0.70 6.78
C SER A 263 23.94 0.05 7.11
N GLY A 264 22.99 0.11 6.17
CA GLY A 264 21.68 0.71 6.39
C GLY A 264 20.77 -0.14 7.28
N MET A 265 20.96 -1.46 7.29
CA MET A 265 20.15 -2.40 8.08
C MET A 265 20.66 -2.60 9.52
N GLU A 266 21.90 -2.18 9.81
CA GLU A 266 22.51 -2.19 11.16
C GLU A 266 22.20 -0.92 11.97
N ARG A 267 21.43 0.02 11.41
CA ARG A 267 20.98 1.27 12.05
C ARG A 267 19.71 1.08 12.85
#